data_AF-A0A7Z9G5I1-F1
#
_entry.id   AF-A0A7Z9G5I1-F1
#
_cell.length_a   1.000
_cell.length_b   1.000
_cell.length_c   1.000
_cell.angle_alpha   90.00
_cell.angle_beta   90.00
_cell.angle_gamma   90.00
#
_symmetry.space_group_name_H-M   'P 1'
#
loop_
_entity.id
_entity.type
_entity.pdbx_description
1 polymer ?
#
loop_
_entity_poly.entity_id
_entity_poly.type
_entity_poly.pdbx_seq_one_letter_code
_entity_poly.pdbx_strand_id
1 'polypeptide(L)'
;MTYSFVRSAGKIKLALPIGGGTGTSGGNCGLPAPLPYPKHIASGDQVITMANAGTDREAAVSVACSNGEYHVFSKTVAGSGEQELVSILDGQGIGVTLQGRTITHWFAVAGANDAELTSPVYLLDGSGVPIGSVGFSAGAGDCAATFHPTRCQVALNSRLVFRTDA
;
A
#
# COMPACT_ATOMS: atom_id res chain seq x y z
N MET A 1 9.68 -7.90 1.86
CA MET A 1 8.76 -7.65 0.72
C MET A 1 7.79 -6.59 1.16
N THR A 2 7.58 -5.54 0.37
CA THR A 2 6.67 -4.44 0.77
C THR A 2 5.34 -4.47 0.03
N TYR A 3 5.26 -5.08 -1.16
CA TYR A 3 3.99 -5.29 -1.87
C TYR A 3 4.02 -6.51 -2.80
N SER A 4 2.83 -7.05 -3.08
CA SER A 4 2.60 -8.06 -4.12
C SER A 4 1.30 -7.78 -4.85
N PHE A 5 1.29 -8.03 -6.16
CA PHE A 5 0.12 -7.78 -7.00
C PHE A 5 0.09 -8.68 -8.24
N VAL A 6 -1.10 -8.81 -8.81
CA VAL A 6 -1.31 -9.44 -10.11
C VAL A 6 -1.32 -8.33 -11.17
N ARG A 7 -0.40 -8.42 -12.13
CA ARG A 7 -0.39 -7.58 -13.33
C ARG A 7 -1.15 -8.26 -14.46
N SER A 8 -2.00 -7.50 -15.13
CA SER A 8 -2.72 -7.93 -16.32
C SER A 8 -2.87 -6.77 -17.28
N ALA A 9 -2.48 -6.96 -18.56
CA ALA A 9 -2.54 -5.92 -19.60
C ALA A 9 -1.99 -4.55 -19.17
N GLY A 10 -0.87 -4.54 -18.43
CA GLY A 10 -0.21 -3.32 -17.98
C GLY A 10 -0.83 -2.65 -16.73
N LYS A 11 -1.93 -3.19 -16.18
CA LYS A 11 -2.60 -2.67 -14.99
C LYS A 11 -2.43 -3.62 -13.78
N ILE A 12 -2.63 -3.07 -12.59
CA ILE A 12 -2.78 -3.86 -11.37
C ILE A 12 -4.21 -4.42 -11.35
N LYS A 13 -4.32 -5.74 -11.58
CA LYS A 13 -5.60 -6.45 -11.57
C LYS A 13 -6.09 -6.72 -10.16
N LEU A 14 -5.16 -7.03 -9.26
CA LEU A 14 -5.41 -7.37 -7.86
C LEU A 14 -4.18 -7.04 -7.03
N ALA A 15 -4.34 -6.39 -5.87
CA ALA A 15 -3.28 -6.29 -4.86
C ALA A 15 -3.45 -7.39 -3.82
N LEU A 16 -2.35 -8.07 -3.49
CA LEU A 16 -2.34 -9.25 -2.64
C LEU A 16 -1.84 -8.87 -1.25
N PRO A 17 -2.58 -9.21 -0.19
CA PRO A 17 -2.08 -9.08 1.16
C PRO A 17 -0.87 -10.02 1.38
N ILE A 18 0.16 -9.51 2.04
CA ILE A 18 1.44 -10.22 2.26
C ILE A 18 1.82 -10.21 3.75
N GLY A 19 2.60 -11.19 4.18
CA GLY A 19 3.40 -11.08 5.40
C GLY A 19 4.51 -10.06 5.19
N GLY A 20 4.73 -9.19 6.17
CA GLY A 20 5.75 -8.14 6.10
C GLY A 20 6.97 -8.46 6.96
N GLY A 21 8.08 -7.80 6.62
CA GLY A 21 9.32 -7.84 7.40
C GLY A 21 10.16 -9.12 7.32
N THR A 22 11.37 -9.04 7.88
CA THR A 22 12.45 -10.04 7.91
C THR A 22 12.26 -11.18 8.93
N GLY A 23 11.03 -11.37 9.43
CA GLY A 23 10.71 -12.38 10.43
C GLY A 23 10.60 -13.80 9.86
N THR A 24 11.15 -14.78 10.57
CA THR A 24 11.14 -16.22 10.24
C THR A 24 9.73 -16.82 10.11
N SER A 25 8.70 -16.11 10.59
CA SER A 25 7.31 -16.50 10.48
C SER A 25 6.71 -15.88 9.20
N GLY A 26 6.47 -16.69 8.17
CA GLY A 26 5.81 -16.25 6.94
C GLY A 26 4.34 -15.88 7.19
N GLY A 27 4.12 -14.69 7.77
CA GLY A 27 2.96 -14.34 8.58
C GLY A 27 1.65 -14.98 8.16
N ASN A 28 1.11 -15.85 9.03
CA ASN A 28 -0.03 -16.70 8.71
C ASN A 28 -1.31 -16.33 9.49
N CYS A 29 -1.23 -15.44 10.49
CA CYS A 29 -2.41 -14.98 11.19
C CYS A 29 -3.30 -14.15 10.25
N GLY A 30 -4.57 -14.54 10.16
CA GLY A 30 -5.56 -13.85 9.32
C GLY A 30 -5.60 -14.31 7.86
N LEU A 31 -4.90 -15.39 7.49
CA LEU A 31 -5.01 -16.01 6.17
C LEU A 31 -6.05 -17.15 6.15
N PRO A 32 -6.87 -17.27 5.08
CA PRO A 32 -6.88 -16.40 3.90
C PRO A 32 -7.51 -15.03 4.21
N ALA A 33 -6.76 -13.96 3.92
CA ALA A 33 -7.24 -12.60 4.09
C ALA A 33 -8.24 -12.30 2.96
N PRO A 34 -9.47 -11.86 3.27
CA PRO A 34 -10.48 -11.61 2.26
C PRO A 34 -10.06 -10.47 1.34
N LEU A 35 -10.20 -10.68 0.04
CA LEU A 35 -10.01 -9.65 -0.98
C LEU A 35 -11.31 -8.86 -1.16
N PRO A 36 -11.29 -7.52 -1.12
CA PRO A 36 -12.49 -6.70 -1.30
C PRO A 36 -13.27 -6.98 -2.60
N TYR A 37 -12.54 -7.21 -3.69
CA TYR A 37 -13.08 -7.48 -5.02
C TYR A 37 -12.28 -8.61 -5.69
N PRO A 38 -12.58 -9.88 -5.38
CA PRO A 38 -11.86 -11.02 -5.94
C PRO A 38 -11.88 -11.02 -7.47
N LYS A 39 -10.77 -11.45 -8.09
CA LYS A 39 -10.62 -11.51 -9.55
C LYS A 39 -10.20 -12.90 -10.00
N HIS A 40 -10.72 -13.35 -11.14
CA HIS A 40 -10.25 -14.56 -11.78
C HIS A 40 -8.88 -14.34 -12.40
N ILE A 41 -7.94 -15.24 -12.14
CA ILE A 41 -6.64 -15.26 -12.82
C ILE A 41 -6.81 -15.92 -14.19
N ALA A 42 -6.21 -15.33 -15.20
CA ALA A 42 -6.24 -15.81 -16.58
C ALA A 42 -4.81 -16.03 -17.10
N SER A 43 -4.69 -16.80 -18.18
CA SER A 43 -3.40 -16.97 -18.87
C SER A 43 -2.83 -15.61 -19.28
N GLY A 44 -1.54 -15.40 -19.01
CA GLY A 44 -0.86 -14.13 -19.26
C GLY A 44 -0.87 -13.15 -18.08
N ASP A 45 -1.62 -13.42 -17.01
CA ASP A 45 -1.48 -12.69 -15.75
C ASP A 45 -0.15 -13.03 -15.09
N GLN A 46 0.48 -12.04 -14.46
CA GLN A 46 1.75 -12.18 -13.76
C GLN A 46 1.57 -11.82 -12.29
N VAL A 47 1.99 -12.71 -11.38
CA VAL A 47 2.15 -12.37 -9.96
C VAL A 47 3.52 -11.73 -9.80
N ILE A 48 3.54 -10.49 -9.33
CA ILE A 48 4.76 -9.69 -9.15
C ILE A 48 4.84 -9.32 -7.67
N THR A 49 6.02 -9.54 -7.08
CA THR A 49 6.29 -9.20 -5.68
C THR A 49 7.57 -8.41 -5.58
N MET A 50 7.56 -7.38 -4.74
CA MET A 50 8.74 -6.59 -4.47
C MET A 50 9.69 -7.34 -3.53
N ALA A 51 10.86 -7.69 -4.05
CA ALA A 51 11.95 -8.24 -3.28
C ALA A 51 12.81 -7.09 -2.74
N ASN A 52 12.86 -6.97 -1.43
CA ASN A 52 13.62 -5.95 -0.72
C ASN A 52 14.80 -6.63 -0.01
N ALA A 53 15.97 -5.99 0.01
CA ALA A 53 17.05 -6.37 0.90
C ALA A 53 16.61 -6.21 2.37
N GLY A 54 17.24 -6.94 3.28
CA GLY A 54 16.89 -6.89 4.71
C GLY A 54 17.10 -5.52 5.37
N THR A 55 17.78 -4.59 4.70
CA THR A 55 18.02 -3.21 5.13
C THR A 55 17.20 -2.18 4.36
N ASP A 56 16.40 -2.59 3.38
CA ASP A 56 15.67 -1.66 2.53
C ASP A 56 14.48 -1.07 3.29
N ARG A 57 14.38 0.26 3.19
CA ARG A 57 13.41 1.10 3.91
C ARG A 57 12.27 1.50 3.00
N GLU A 58 11.73 0.54 2.26
CA GLU A 58 10.59 0.77 1.37
C GLU A 58 9.27 0.60 2.11
N ALA A 59 8.40 1.59 2.03
CA ALA A 59 7.02 1.56 2.50
C ALA A 59 6.06 1.53 1.31
N ALA A 60 4.95 0.81 1.44
CA ALA A 60 3.93 0.72 0.41
C ALA A 60 2.52 0.63 0.98
N VAL A 61 1.57 1.09 0.17
CA VAL A 61 0.13 1.02 0.43
C VAL A 61 -0.56 0.42 -0.77
N SER A 62 -1.38 -0.58 -0.50
CA SER A 62 -2.29 -1.17 -1.48
C SER A 62 -3.70 -0.70 -1.20
N VAL A 63 -4.41 -0.25 -2.24
CA VAL A 63 -5.77 0.27 -2.15
C VAL A 63 -6.70 -0.45 -3.12
N ALA A 64 -7.95 -0.60 -2.73
CA ALA A 64 -9.05 -1.05 -3.57
C ALA A 64 -10.09 0.07 -3.66
N CYS A 65 -10.58 0.33 -4.86
CA CYS A 65 -11.54 1.41 -5.14
C CYS A 65 -12.96 0.88 -5.33
N SER A 66 -13.96 1.76 -5.21
CA SER A 66 -15.39 1.43 -5.31
C SER A 66 -15.82 0.79 -6.64
N ASN A 67 -15.04 0.98 -7.71
CA ASN A 67 -15.22 0.34 -9.01
C ASN A 67 -14.56 -1.05 -9.13
N GLY A 68 -13.96 -1.55 -8.05
CA GLY A 68 -13.26 -2.83 -8.00
C GLY A 68 -11.87 -2.83 -8.65
N GLU A 69 -11.26 -1.67 -8.90
CA GLU A 69 -9.86 -1.53 -9.32
C GLU A 69 -8.91 -1.52 -8.10
N TYR A 70 -7.70 -2.02 -8.30
CA TYR A 70 -6.64 -2.08 -7.30
C TYR A 70 -5.44 -1.25 -7.72
N HIS A 71 -4.79 -0.60 -6.76
CA HIS A 71 -3.60 0.20 -6.99
C HIS A 71 -2.60 0.02 -5.85
N VAL A 72 -1.32 0.18 -6.15
CA VAL A 72 -0.23 0.10 -5.18
C VAL A 72 0.63 1.34 -5.32
N PHE A 73 0.96 1.95 -4.18
CA PHE A 73 1.81 3.12 -4.08
C PHE A 73 3.00 2.77 -3.18
N SER A 74 4.21 3.16 -3.53
CA SER A 74 5.39 2.93 -2.69
C SER A 74 6.33 4.13 -2.63
N LYS A 75 7.20 4.11 -1.63
CA LYS A 75 8.26 5.09 -1.41
C LYS A 75 9.40 4.44 -0.64
N THR A 76 10.60 4.53 -1.19
CA THR A 76 11.81 4.31 -0.39
C THR A 76 12.07 5.57 0.44
N VAL A 77 12.15 5.41 1.76
CA VAL A 77 12.37 6.52 2.70
C VAL A 77 13.69 7.22 2.37
N ALA A 78 13.64 8.55 2.27
CA ALA A 78 14.80 9.39 2.07
C ALA A 78 14.80 10.52 3.12
N GLY A 79 15.51 10.29 4.23
CA GLY A 79 15.62 11.22 5.36
C GLY A 79 14.34 11.42 6.16
N SER A 80 14.41 12.33 7.12
CA SER A 80 13.31 12.62 8.04
C SER A 80 12.25 13.52 7.42
N GLY A 81 11.07 13.50 8.02
CA GLY A 81 9.92 14.32 7.63
C GLY A 81 8.89 13.54 6.82
N GLU A 82 8.21 14.26 5.94
CA GLU A 82 7.08 13.74 5.16
C GLU A 82 7.57 12.98 3.91
N GLN A 83 7.07 11.77 3.75
CA GLN A 83 7.38 10.88 2.65
C GLN A 83 6.11 10.63 1.83
N GLU A 84 6.12 11.09 0.58
CA GLU A 84 4.99 10.91 -0.34
C GLU A 84 5.10 9.60 -1.12
N LEU A 85 4.00 8.83 -1.09
CA LEU A 85 3.84 7.57 -1.79
C LEU A 85 3.38 7.83 -3.22
N VAL A 86 4.02 7.17 -4.19
CA VAL A 86 3.72 7.30 -5.61
C VAL A 86 3.37 5.95 -6.23
N SER A 87 2.59 5.96 -7.29
CA SER A 87 2.13 4.75 -7.98
C SER A 87 3.31 3.96 -8.54
N ILE A 88 3.33 2.65 -8.31
CA ILE A 88 4.40 1.76 -8.77
C ILE A 88 4.42 1.56 -10.29
N LEU A 89 3.36 1.98 -11.00
CA LEU A 89 3.27 1.82 -12.46
C LEU A 89 3.86 3.01 -13.23
N ASP A 90 3.69 4.23 -12.71
CA ASP A 90 3.92 5.47 -13.45
C ASP A 90 4.55 6.60 -12.62
N GLY A 91 4.82 6.36 -11.33
CA GLY A 91 5.43 7.34 -10.42
C GLY A 91 4.54 8.55 -10.10
N GLN A 92 3.26 8.50 -10.45
CA GLN A 92 2.33 9.60 -10.18
C GLN A 92 1.78 9.53 -8.75
N GLY A 93 1.45 10.69 -8.19
CA GLY A 93 0.78 10.78 -6.88
C GLY A 93 -0.67 10.28 -6.94
N ILE A 94 -1.22 9.93 -5.77
CA ILE A 94 -2.57 9.36 -5.66
C ILE A 94 -3.66 10.25 -6.27
N GLY A 95 -3.53 11.57 -6.15
CA GLY A 95 -4.51 12.53 -6.66
C GLY A 95 -4.64 12.47 -8.18
N VAL A 96 -3.54 12.23 -8.90
CA VAL A 96 -3.54 12.06 -10.36
C VAL A 96 -4.03 10.66 -10.73
N THR A 97 -3.53 9.62 -10.05
CA THR A 97 -3.85 8.22 -10.37
C THR A 97 -5.32 7.88 -10.10
N LEU A 98 -5.92 8.42 -9.04
CA LEU A 98 -7.24 8.04 -8.53
C LEU A 98 -8.24 9.19 -8.47
N GLN A 99 -8.04 10.26 -9.24
CA GLN A 99 -8.94 11.43 -9.25
C GLN A 99 -10.41 11.00 -9.41
N GLY A 100 -11.27 11.45 -8.49
CA GLY A 100 -12.71 11.17 -8.52
C GLY A 100 -13.08 9.74 -8.13
N ARG A 101 -12.11 8.89 -7.75
CA ARG A 101 -12.36 7.56 -7.19
C ARG A 101 -12.59 7.63 -5.68
N THR A 102 -13.19 6.58 -5.15
CA THR A 102 -13.32 6.37 -3.71
C THR A 102 -12.55 5.12 -3.32
N ILE A 103 -11.59 5.26 -2.40
CA ILE A 103 -10.91 4.14 -1.76
C ILE A 103 -11.90 3.51 -0.78
N THR A 104 -12.17 2.22 -0.96
CA THR A 104 -13.06 1.45 -0.10
C THR A 104 -12.31 0.56 0.86
N HIS A 105 -11.10 0.13 0.50
CA HIS A 105 -10.26 -0.69 1.37
C HIS A 105 -8.79 -0.37 1.12
N TRP A 106 -7.97 -0.55 2.14
CA TRP A 106 -6.52 -0.41 2.03
C TRP A 106 -5.77 -1.18 3.10
N PHE A 107 -4.49 -1.42 2.85
CA PHE A 107 -3.53 -1.89 3.84
C PHE A 107 -2.16 -1.28 3.54
N ALA A 108 -1.31 -1.17 4.55
CA ALA A 108 0.03 -0.62 4.43
C ALA A 108 1.08 -1.57 5.02
N VAL A 109 2.23 -1.65 4.37
CA VAL A 109 3.38 -2.46 4.79
C VAL A 109 4.62 -1.58 4.74
N ALA A 110 5.50 -1.74 5.72
CA ALA A 110 6.80 -1.10 5.75
C ALA A 110 7.90 -2.17 5.69
N GLY A 111 9.07 -1.74 5.23
CA GLY A 111 10.28 -2.55 5.13
C GLY A 111 11.04 -2.53 6.44
N ALA A 112 12.37 -2.50 6.37
CA ALA A 112 13.24 -2.44 7.53
C ALA A 112 13.34 -1.02 8.12
N ASN A 113 12.18 -0.35 8.30
CA ASN A 113 12.11 1.01 8.80
C ASN A 113 11.02 1.23 9.84
N ASP A 114 10.46 0.15 10.39
CA ASP A 114 9.35 0.22 11.34
C ASP A 114 9.66 1.06 12.59
N ALA A 115 10.91 1.00 13.05
CA ALA A 115 11.37 1.74 14.23
C ALA A 115 11.42 3.25 13.99
N GLU A 116 11.53 3.71 12.74
CA GLU A 116 11.64 5.13 12.40
C GLU A 116 10.32 5.72 11.88
N LEU A 117 9.23 4.94 11.85
CA LEU A 117 7.92 5.43 11.44
C LEU A 117 7.29 6.22 12.59
N THR A 118 7.03 7.50 12.35
CA THR A 118 6.45 8.40 13.36
C THR A 118 4.96 8.69 13.13
N SER A 119 4.39 8.14 12.06
CA SER A 119 2.95 8.25 11.77
C SER A 119 2.41 7.04 11.00
N PRO A 120 1.09 6.81 11.01
CA PRO A 120 0.44 5.98 10.00
C PRO A 120 0.55 6.65 8.63
N VAL A 121 0.03 5.97 7.61
CA VAL A 121 -0.19 6.62 6.31
C VAL A 121 -1.46 7.45 6.40
N TYR A 122 -1.38 8.71 5.96
CA TYR A 122 -2.49 9.62 5.80
C TYR A 122 -2.82 9.85 4.33
N LEU A 123 -4.10 9.85 4.02
CA LEU A 123 -4.61 10.50 2.82
C LEU A 123 -4.96 11.94 3.20
N LEU A 124 -4.25 12.89 2.63
CA LEU A 124 -4.48 14.32 2.82
C LEU A 124 -5.36 14.87 1.69
N ASP A 125 -6.21 15.83 2.01
CA ASP A 125 -6.86 16.67 1.02
C ASP A 125 -5.95 17.79 0.51
N GLY A 126 -6.48 18.63 -0.37
CA GLY A 126 -5.76 19.77 -0.94
C GLY A 126 -5.30 20.84 0.04
N SER A 127 -5.84 20.85 1.25
CA SER A 127 -5.46 21.77 2.32
C SER A 127 -4.45 21.14 3.30
N GLY A 128 -4.10 19.86 3.09
CA GLY A 128 -3.21 19.11 3.98
C GLY A 128 -3.95 18.48 5.17
N VAL A 129 -5.28 18.46 5.18
CA VAL A 129 -6.07 17.84 6.26
C VAL A 129 -6.22 16.34 6.00
N PRO A 130 -5.95 15.47 6.99
CA PRO A 130 -6.19 14.04 6.86
C PRO A 130 -7.68 13.71 6.66
N ILE A 131 -8.00 13.06 5.55
CA ILE A 131 -9.34 12.55 5.20
C ILE A 131 -9.42 11.02 5.28
N GLY A 132 -8.33 10.38 5.67
CA GLY A 132 -8.25 8.95 5.93
C GLY A 132 -6.89 8.56 6.49
N SER A 133 -6.82 7.43 7.19
CA SER A 133 -5.55 6.86 7.63
C SER A 133 -5.54 5.33 7.65
N VAL A 134 -4.36 4.75 7.49
CA VAL A 134 -4.11 3.32 7.66
C VAL A 134 -2.78 3.09 8.37
N GLY A 135 -2.80 2.24 9.39
CA GLY A 135 -1.58 1.82 10.09
C GLY A 135 -0.80 0.81 9.26
N PHE A 136 0.52 0.78 9.45
CA PHE A 136 1.35 -0.29 8.91
C PHE A 136 1.06 -1.59 9.66
N SER A 137 0.57 -2.60 8.94
CA SER A 137 0.02 -3.83 9.54
C SER A 137 0.99 -5.02 9.50
N ALA A 138 2.21 -4.84 9.00
CA ALA A 138 3.19 -5.92 8.89
C ALA A 138 4.65 -5.45 9.03
N GLY A 139 4.90 -4.57 10.01
CA GLY A 139 6.25 -4.21 10.39
C GLY A 139 6.89 -5.32 11.23
N ALA A 140 7.93 -5.98 10.71
CA ALA A 140 8.73 -7.07 11.33
C ALA A 140 7.95 -8.19 12.08
N GLY A 141 6.63 -8.28 11.95
CA GLY A 141 5.74 -9.06 12.81
C GLY A 141 5.12 -10.29 12.13
N ASP A 142 4.59 -11.19 12.96
CA ASP A 142 4.13 -12.53 12.56
C ASP A 142 2.79 -12.56 11.77
N CYS A 143 2.16 -11.42 11.47
CA CYS A 143 0.84 -11.37 10.79
C CYS A 143 0.88 -10.75 9.39
N ALA A 144 0.04 -11.30 8.51
CA ALA A 144 -0.16 -10.75 7.18
C ALA A 144 -0.88 -9.40 7.27
N ALA A 145 -0.51 -8.45 6.39
CA ALA A 145 -1.33 -7.28 6.17
C ALA A 145 -2.72 -7.72 5.70
N THR A 146 -3.77 -7.06 6.18
CA THR A 146 -5.16 -7.33 5.77
C THR A 146 -5.84 -6.06 5.29
N PHE A 147 -6.72 -6.15 4.30
CA PHE A 147 -7.52 -5.01 3.86
C PHE A 147 -8.43 -4.51 4.98
N HIS A 148 -8.27 -3.24 5.35
CA HIS A 148 -9.17 -2.54 6.25
C HIS A 148 -10.18 -1.71 5.44
N PRO A 149 -11.48 -1.79 5.75
CA PRO A 149 -12.50 -0.99 5.08
C PRO A 149 -12.33 0.49 5.42
N THR A 150 -12.63 1.35 4.45
CA THR A 150 -12.60 2.81 4.57
C THR A 150 -13.56 3.42 3.54
N ARG A 151 -13.74 4.73 3.57
CA ARG A 151 -14.48 5.46 2.54
C ARG A 151 -13.86 6.84 2.34
N CYS A 152 -12.79 6.88 1.56
CA CYS A 152 -12.06 8.11 1.31
C CYS A 152 -12.16 8.50 -0.16
N GLN A 153 -12.71 9.69 -0.44
CA GLN A 153 -12.78 10.23 -1.80
C GLN A 153 -11.46 10.91 -2.15
N VAL A 154 -10.94 10.63 -3.34
CA VAL A 154 -9.67 11.19 -3.81
C VAL A 154 -9.94 12.37 -4.75
N ALA A 155 -9.42 13.54 -4.37
CA ALA A 155 -9.40 14.73 -5.21
C ALA A 155 -8.06 14.83 -5.97
N LEU A 156 -7.99 15.70 -6.98
CA LEU A 156 -6.78 15.86 -7.81
C LEU A 156 -5.54 16.25 -6.98
N ASN A 157 -5.76 17.07 -5.95
CA ASN A 157 -4.75 17.57 -5.04
C ASN A 157 -4.60 16.71 -3.78
N SER A 158 -5.20 15.52 -3.74
CA SER A 158 -5.00 14.58 -2.64
C SER A 158 -3.59 13.98 -2.68
N ARG A 159 -2.99 13.81 -1.51
CA ARG A 159 -1.64 13.25 -1.34
C ARG A 159 -1.69 12.09 -0.36
N LEU A 160 -0.92 11.04 -0.64
CA LEU A 160 -0.79 9.89 0.26
C LEU A 160 0.61 9.94 0.89
N VAL A 161 0.68 10.16 2.19
CA VAL A 161 1.94 10.45 2.88
C VAL A 161 2.06 9.72 4.21
N PHE A 162 3.28 9.51 4.66
CA PHE A 162 3.60 9.13 6.03
C PHE A 162 4.80 9.93 6.52
N ARG A 163 5.09 9.88 7.83
CA ARG A 163 6.23 10.57 8.43
C ARG A 163 7.20 9.60 9.08
N THR A 164 8.44 10.04 9.10
CA THR A 164 9.56 9.29 9.65
C THR A 164 10.60 10.22 10.27
N ASP A 165 11.33 9.74 11.27
CA ASP A 165 12.48 10.42 11.90
C ASP A 165 13.84 9.91 11.40
N ALA A 166 13.80 9.09 10.34
CA ALA A 166 14.89 8.53 9.54
C ALA A 166 16.09 9.42 9.23
#